data_AF-A0A837RE61-F1
#
_entry.id   AF-A0A837RE61-F1
#
_cell.length_a   1.000
_cell.length_b   1.000
_cell.length_c   1.000
_cell.angle_alpha   90.00
_cell.angle_beta   90.00
_cell.angle_gamma   90.00
#
_symmetry.space_group_name_H-M   'P 1'
#
loop_
_entity.id
_entity.type
_entity.pdbx_description
1 polymer ?
#
loop_
_entity_poly.entity_id
_entity_poly.type
_entity_poly.pdbx_seq_one_letter_code
_entity_poly.pdbx_strand_id
1 'polypeptide(L)' 'MLSAVANAENNFDLDREDLVVSEAFVNEGPTLKRFRPRAKGSASPINKRTSHITITVTEK' A
#
# COMPACT_ATOMS: atom_id res chain seq x y z
N MET A 1 -2.86 -3.29 -8.13
CA MET A 1 -2.78 -4.32 -9.19
C MET A 1 -2.85 -3.72 -10.58
N LEU A 2 -3.95 -3.06 -10.96
CA LEU A 2 -4.10 -2.45 -12.31
C LEU A 2 -2.90 -1.60 -12.77
N SER A 3 -2.34 -0.77 -11.87
CA SER A 3 -1.14 0.01 -12.20
C SER A 3 0.12 -0.85 -12.39
N ALA A 4 0.29 -1.93 -11.63
CA ALA A 4 1.46 -2.81 -11.78
C ALA A 4 1.41 -3.56 -13.12
N VAL A 5 0.22 -4.01 -13.53
CA VAL A 5 -0.03 -4.63 -14.83
C VAL A 5 0.17 -3.64 -15.97
N ALA A 6 -0.39 -2.43 -15.87
CA ALA A 6 -0.20 -1.39 -16.90
C ALA A 6 1.26 -0.95 -17.03
N ASN A 7 2.04 -0.96 -15.93
CA ASN A 7 3.47 -0.67 -15.99
C ASN A 7 4.27 -1.81 -16.64
N ALA A 8 3.85 -3.07 -16.44
CA ALA A 8 4.44 -4.23 -17.09
C ALA A 8 4.18 -4.20 -18.61
N GLU A 9 2.95 -3.89 -19.03
CA GLU A 9 2.59 -3.71 -20.45
C GLU A 9 3.37 -2.54 -21.08
N ASN A 10 3.32 -1.34 -20.49
CA ASN A 10 3.88 -0.14 -21.15
C ASN A 10 5.41 -0.06 -21.16
N ASN A 11 6.09 -0.60 -20.14
CA ASN A 11 7.55 -0.45 -20.03
C ASN A 11 8.32 -1.69 -20.50
N PHE A 12 7.68 -2.85 -20.53
CA PHE A 12 8.33 -4.12 -20.85
C PHE A 12 7.62 -4.89 -21.98
N ASP A 13 6.55 -4.34 -22.58
CA ASP A 13 5.75 -4.96 -23.66
C ASP A 13 5.33 -6.40 -23.33
N LEU A 14 5.04 -6.66 -22.05
CA LEU A 14 4.62 -7.98 -21.56
C LEU A 14 3.13 -8.17 -21.76
N ASP A 15 2.72 -9.37 -22.17
CA ASP A 15 1.32 -9.70 -22.40
C ASP A 15 0.56 -9.85 -21.08
N ARG A 16 -0.58 -9.16 -20.97
CA ARG A 16 -1.40 -9.11 -19.75
C ARG A 16 -1.84 -10.47 -19.24
N GLU A 17 -2.05 -11.40 -20.16
CA GLU A 17 -2.59 -12.73 -19.90
C GLU A 17 -1.55 -13.66 -19.27
N ASP A 18 -0.25 -13.37 -19.49
CA ASP A 18 0.87 -14.19 -19.01
C ASP A 18 1.47 -13.66 -17.69
N LEU A 19 1.02 -12.50 -17.21
CA LEU A 19 1.48 -11.90 -15.95
C LEU A 19 0.86 -12.58 -14.73
N VAL A 20 1.73 -13.11 -13.85
CA VAL A 20 1.37 -13.72 -12.57
C VAL A 20 1.87 -12.84 -11.41
N VAL A 21 1.11 -12.79 -10.32
CA VAL A 21 1.54 -12.09 -9.09
C VAL A 21 2.55 -12.97 -8.37
N SER A 22 3.80 -12.52 -8.33
CA SER A 22 4.87 -13.22 -7.61
C SER A 22 4.83 -12.92 -6.11
N GLU A 23 4.73 -11.63 -5.77
CA GLU A 23 4.74 -11.19 -4.38
C GLU A 23 3.78 -10.03 -4.16
N ALA A 24 3.09 -10.03 -3.03
CA ALA A 24 2.28 -8.92 -2.57
C ALA A 24 2.44 -8.79 -1.06
N PHE A 25 2.97 -7.66 -0.60
CA PHE A 25 3.12 -7.38 0.82
C PHE A 25 2.80 -5.94 1.16
N VAL A 26 2.44 -5.73 2.44
CA VAL A 26 2.01 -4.44 2.97
C VAL A 26 2.89 -4.09 4.15
N ASN A 27 3.65 -3.01 4.00
CA ASN A 27 4.52 -2.48 5.04
C ASN A 27 3.86 -1.34 5.79
N GLU A 28 4.30 -1.12 7.03
CA GLU A 28 3.85 0.03 7.81
C GLU A 28 4.41 1.33 7.21
N GLY A 29 3.53 2.32 7.07
CA GLY A 29 3.87 3.67 6.64
C GLY A 29 3.95 4.64 7.82
N PRO A 30 4.25 5.91 7.56
CA PRO A 30 4.34 6.92 8.61
C PRO A 30 2.99 7.07 9.34
N THR A 31 3.03 6.91 10.66
CA THR A 31 1.84 7.08 11.50
C THR A 31 1.71 8.53 11.95
N LEU A 32 0.58 9.16 11.60
CA LEU A 32 0.25 10.52 12.03
C LEU A 32 -0.35 10.48 13.44
N LYS A 33 0.30 11.16 14.38
CA LYS A 33 -0.20 11.30 15.76
C LYS A 33 -1.14 12.50 15.87
N ARG A 34 -2.31 12.31 16.46
CA ARG A 34 -3.30 13.34 16.81
C ARG A 34 -3.76 13.12 18.24
N PHE A 35 -4.41 14.10 18.85
CA PHE A 35 -5.04 13.95 20.15
C PHE A 35 -6.54 14.17 20.01
N ARG A 36 -7.32 13.45 20.82
CA ARG A 36 -8.76 13.68 20.97
C ARG A 36 -9.02 14.16 22.39
N PRO A 37 -9.67 15.32 22.57
CA PRO A 37 -10.05 15.79 23.90
C PRO A 37 -11.06 14.82 24.53
N ARG A 38 -10.94 14.64 25.85
CA ARG A 38 -11.77 13.77 26.68
C ARG A 38 -12.22 14.54 27.94
N ALA A 39 -13.09 13.91 28.73
CA ALA A 39 -13.60 14.51 29.96
C ALA A 39 -12.48 14.84 30.96
N LYS A 40 -12.76 15.75 31.89
CA LYS A 40 -11.84 16.19 32.96
C LYS A 40 -10.48 16.72 32.46
N GLY A 41 -10.46 17.43 31.32
CA GLY A 41 -9.24 18.04 30.78
C GLY A 41 -8.19 17.05 30.25
N SER A 42 -8.55 15.77 30.11
CA SER A 42 -7.64 14.74 29.59
C SER A 42 -7.67 14.68 28.05
N ALA A 43 -6.60 14.19 27.44
CA ALA A 43 -6.52 13.93 26.01
C ALA A 43 -5.96 12.54 25.75
N SER A 44 -6.59 11.78 24.85
CA SER A 44 -6.10 10.46 24.43
C SER A 44 -5.47 10.56 23.03
N PRO A 45 -4.35 9.85 22.76
CA PRO A 45 -3.74 9.85 21.45
C PRO A 45 -4.61 9.08 20.43
N ILE A 46 -4.63 9.57 19.20
CA ILE A 46 -5.14 8.89 18.01
C ILE A 46 -3.95 8.71 17.06
N ASN A 47 -3.67 7.45 16.72
CA ASN A 47 -2.67 7.10 15.73
C ASN A 47 -3.37 6.81 14.40
N LYS A 48 -3.22 7.71 13.43
CA LYS A 48 -3.66 7.52 12.06
C LYS A 48 -2.56 6.80 11.30
N ARG A 49 -2.60 5.46 11.32
CA ARG A 49 -1.63 4.60 10.64
C ARG A 49 -1.84 4.65 9.14
N THR A 50 -0.74 4.61 8.39
CA THR A 50 -0.74 4.45 6.94
C THR A 50 0.07 3.22 6.58
N SER A 51 -0.01 2.76 5.33
CA SER A 51 0.70 1.58 4.86
C SER A 51 1.20 1.79 3.44
N HIS A 52 2.34 1.17 3.13
CA HIS A 52 2.87 1.07 1.77
C HIS A 52 2.55 -0.31 1.22
N ILE A 53 1.89 -0.35 0.06
CA ILE A 53 1.49 -1.59 -0.60
C ILE A 53 2.44 -1.80 -1.78
N THR A 54 3.15 -2.92 -1.77
CA THR A 54 4.06 -3.33 -2.84
C THR A 54 3.50 -4.57 -3.51
N ILE A 55 3.44 -4.55 -4.84
CA ILE A 55 2.95 -5.66 -5.67
C ILE A 55 3.97 -5.90 -6.77
N THR A 56 4.50 -7.11 -6.83
CA THR A 56 5.45 -7.57 -7.83
C THR A 56 4.76 -8.56 -8.75
N VAL A 57 4.79 -8.28 -10.05
CA VAL A 57 4.27 -9.14 -11.13
C VAL A 57 5.43 -9.71 -11.92
N THR A 58 5.35 -10.97 -12.32
CA THR A 58 6.34 -11.70 -13.10
C THR A 58 5.64 -12.49 -14.20
N GLU A 59 6.28 -12.66 -15.34
CA GLU A 59 5.85 -13.65 -16.34
C GLU A 59 6.17 -15.07 -15.88
N LYS A 60 5.47 -16.03 -16.48
CA LYS A 60 5.54 -17.45 -16.13
C LYS A 60 6.67 -18.20 -16.82
#